data_AF-A0A7Z0SHB5-F1
#
_entry.id   AF-A0A7Z0SHB5-F1
#
_cell.length_a   1.000
_cell.length_b   1.000
_cell.length_c   1.000
_cell.angle_alpha   90.00
_cell.angle_beta   90.00
_cell.angle_gamma   90.00
#
_symmetry.space_group_name_H-M   'P 1'
#
loop_
_entity.id
_entity.type
_entity.pdbx_description
1 polymer ?
#
loop_
_entity_poly.entity_id
_entity_poly.type
_entity_poly.pdbx_seq_one_letter_code
_entity_poly.pdbx_strand_id
1 'polypeptide(L)' 'MLNSKRRYDEARICSFECTFCATCADSALKGICPNCGGELVARPRRPAGKLLHFPASAKRVYKPQGCA' A
#
# COMPACT_ATOMS: atom_id res chain seq x y z
N MET A 1 9.85 -11.76 -21.45
CA MET A 1 8.75 -10.90 -20.95
C MET A 1 8.51 -11.24 -19.49
N LEU A 2 9.39 -10.75 -18.61
CA LEU A 2 9.52 -11.25 -17.24
C LEU A 2 8.60 -10.51 -16.27
N ASN A 3 7.81 -11.28 -15.55
CA ASN A 3 7.32 -11.03 -14.18
C ASN A 3 6.20 -9.99 -13.98
N SER A 4 5.00 -10.35 -14.45
CA SER A 4 3.70 -9.86 -13.94
C SER A 4 3.34 -10.45 -12.56
N LYS A 5 4.30 -10.59 -11.63
CA LYS A 5 3.99 -10.85 -10.21
C LYS A 5 3.96 -9.50 -9.51
N ARG A 6 2.77 -8.87 -9.41
CA ARG A 6 2.56 -7.71 -8.54
C ARG A 6 3.04 -8.07 -7.14
N ARG A 7 4.21 -7.55 -6.75
CA ARG A 7 4.83 -7.79 -5.45
C ARG A 7 4.02 -7.08 -4.38
N TYR A 8 3.22 -7.86 -3.66
CA TYR A 8 2.38 -7.38 -2.55
C TYR A 8 3.22 -6.82 -1.37
N ASP A 9 4.54 -7.05 -1.37
CA ASP A 9 5.56 -6.62 -0.38
C ASP A 9 5.96 -5.16 -0.54
N GLU A 10 5.65 -4.55 -1.68
CA GLU A 10 6.05 -3.18 -1.97
C GLU A 10 4.99 -2.16 -1.54
N ALA A 11 3.94 -2.55 -0.80
CA ALA A 11 2.97 -1.59 -0.29
C ALA A 11 3.52 -0.82 0.93
N ARG A 12 3.29 0.49 0.95
CA ARG A 12 3.55 1.38 2.08
C ARG A 12 2.25 1.98 2.58
N ILE A 13 2.11 2.17 3.89
CA ILE A 13 0.87 2.61 4.54
C ILE A 13 1.15 3.64 5.64
N CYS A 14 0.23 4.58 5.85
CA CYS A 14 0.22 5.47 7.03
C CYS A 14 -0.81 5.02 8.08
N SER A 15 -0.88 5.70 9.23
CA SER A 15 -1.85 5.40 10.30
C SER A 15 -3.33 5.61 9.92
N PHE A 16 -3.59 6.41 8.87
CA PHE A 16 -4.92 6.62 8.28
C PHE A 16 -5.21 5.65 7.12
N GLU A 17 -4.40 4.60 7.00
CA GLU A 17 -4.53 3.54 6.00
C GLU A 17 -4.43 3.99 4.52
N CYS A 18 -3.93 5.21 4.25
CA CYS A 18 -3.55 5.59 2.88
C CYS A 18 -2.42 4.67 2.41
N THR A 19 -2.60 4.02 1.26
CA THR A 19 -1.66 3.02 0.74
C THR A 19 -1.04 3.47 -0.58
N PHE A 20 0.28 3.33 -0.69
CA PHE A 20 1.08 3.70 -1.87
C PHE A 20 2.05 2.56 -2.22
N CYS A 21 2.59 2.55 -3.45
CA CYS A 21 3.69 1.64 -3.77
C CYS A 21 5.01 2.15 -3.19
N ALA A 22 5.98 1.25 -3.00
CA ALA A 22 7.30 1.54 -2.46
C ALA A 22 8.01 2.60 -3.31
N THR A 23 7.94 2.48 -4.63
CA THR A 23 8.50 3.47 -5.55
C THR A 23 7.97 4.88 -5.27
N CYS A 24 6.64 5.06 -5.16
CA CYS A 24 6.05 6.37 -4.85
C CYS A 24 6.48 6.86 -3.46
N ALA A 25 6.42 5.99 -2.46
CA ALA A 25 6.81 6.33 -1.09
C ALA A 25 8.27 6.81 -1.01
N ASP A 26 9.20 6.11 -1.66
CA ASP A 26 10.63 6.38 -1.58
C ASP A 26 11.05 7.55 -2.49
N SER A 27 10.45 7.68 -3.67
CA SER A 27 10.82 8.70 -4.65
C SER A 27 10.06 10.01 -4.49
N ALA A 28 8.80 10.05 -4.87
CA ALA A 28 7.99 11.26 -4.95
C ALA A 28 7.56 11.78 -3.56
N LEU A 29 7.27 10.86 -2.63
CA LEU A 29 6.66 11.19 -1.35
C LEU A 29 7.66 11.27 -0.19
N LYS A 30 8.91 10.81 -0.39
CA LYS A 30 10.01 10.88 0.60
C LYS A 30 9.63 10.33 1.98
N GLY A 31 8.85 9.26 2.01
CA GLY A 31 8.38 8.60 3.24
C GLY A 31 7.24 9.32 3.95
N ILE A 32 6.67 10.39 3.38
CA ILE A 32 5.60 11.19 3.99
C ILE A 32 4.31 11.04 3.19
N CYS A 33 3.21 10.74 3.88
CA CYS A 33 1.89 10.63 3.26
C CYS A 33 1.39 12.03 2.83
N PRO A 34 1.09 12.25 1.54
CA PRO A 34 0.62 13.56 1.07
C PRO A 34 -0.79 13.89 1.56
N ASN A 35 -1.58 12.89 1.96
CA ASN A 35 -2.96 13.10 2.42
C ASN A 35 -3.06 13.48 3.90
N CYS A 36 -2.13 13.02 4.74
CA CYS A 36 -2.23 13.19 6.21
C CYS A 36 -0.95 13.70 6.89
N GLY A 37 0.16 13.84 6.16
CA GLY A 37 1.46 14.27 6.71
C GLY A 37 2.18 13.22 7.57
N GLY A 38 1.59 12.04 7.78
CA GLY A 38 2.20 10.97 8.58
C GLY A 38 3.23 10.13 7.82
N GLU A 39 3.99 9.31 8.54
CA GLU A 39 5.00 8.41 7.98
C GLU A 39 4.37 7.31 7.10
N LEU A 40 5.08 6.94 6.04
CA LEU A 40 4.79 5.79 5.18
C LEU A 40 5.71 4.63 5.54
N VAL A 41 5.16 3.60 6.18
CA VAL A 41 5.89 2.40 6.60
C VAL A 41 5.47 1.18 5.79
N ALA A 42 6.23 0.07 5.87
CA ALA A 42 5.86 -1.18 5.21
C ALA A 42 4.48 -1.66 5.67
N ARG A 43 3.57 -1.91 4.71
CA ARG A 43 2.21 -2.35 5.03
C ARG A 43 2.24 -3.78 5.61
N PRO A 44 1.75 -4.00 6.85
CA PRO A 44 1.73 -5.33 7.43
C PRO A 44 0.90 -6.30 6.59
N ARG A 45 1.42 -7.53 6.42
CA ARG A 45 0.70 -8.60 5.74
C ARG A 45 -0.19 -9.32 6.74
N ARG A 46 -1.42 -9.62 6.34
CA ARG A 46 -2.28 -10.50 7.12
C ARG A 46 -1.73 -11.93 7.07
N PRO A 47 -1.51 -12.60 8.22
CA PRO A 47 -1.05 -13.98 8.24
C PRO A 47 -2.00 -14.90 7.47
N ALA A 48 -1.45 -15.91 6.78
CA ALA A 48 -2.23 -16.80 5.91
C ALA A 48 -3.42 -17.45 6.62
N GLY A 49 -3.20 -17.98 7.84
CA GLY A 49 -4.26 -18.61 8.63
C GLY A 49 -5.38 -17.66 9.11
N LYS A 50 -5.15 -16.34 9.10
CA LYS A 50 -6.17 -15.35 9.47
C LYS A 50 -7.04 -14.93 8.29
N LEU A 51 -6.68 -15.27 7.05
CA LEU A 51 -7.45 -14.88 5.86
C LEU A 51 -8.82 -15.55 5.77
N LEU A 52 -8.99 -16.74 6.36
CA LEU A 52 -10.26 -17.45 6.36
C LEU A 52 -11.36 -16.69 7.13
N HIS A 53 -10.99 -16.09 8.27
CA HIS A 53 -11.93 -15.37 9.13
C HIS A 53 -11.91 -13.85 8.90
N PHE A 54 -10.78 -13.31 8.41
CA PHE A 54 -10.57 -11.87 8.22
C PHE A 54 -10.00 -11.58 6.83
N PRO A 55 -10.75 -11.86 5.73
CA PRO A 55 -10.24 -11.63 4.39
C PRO A 55 -9.97 -10.14 4.11
N ALA A 56 -9.09 -9.85 3.17
CA ALA A 56 -8.99 -8.50 2.64
C ALA A 56 -10.29 -8.14 1.87
N SER A 57 -10.62 -6.86 1.79
CA SER A 57 -11.76 -6.41 0.98
C SER A 57 -11.63 -6.90 -0.46
N ALA A 58 -12.70 -7.51 -0.97
CA ALA A 58 -12.80 -7.90 -2.38
C ALA A 58 -13.00 -6.70 -3.30
N LYS A 59 -13.47 -5.56 -2.76
CA LYS A 59 -13.67 -4.32 -3.50
C LYS A 59 -12.34 -3.60 -3.69
N ARG A 60 -11.92 -3.45 -4.94
CA ARG A 60 -10.76 -2.63 -5.31
C ARG A 60 -11.12 -1.15 -5.22
N VAL A 61 -10.34 -0.39 -4.45
CA VAL A 61 -10.41 1.07 -4.37
C VAL A 61 -9.17 1.62 -5.07
N TYR A 62 -9.36 2.51 -6.04
CA TYR A 62 -8.29 3.11 -6.84
C TYR A 62 -8.57 4.61 -7.00
N LYS A 63 -7.54 5.45 -6.79
CA LYS A 63 -7.59 6.89 -7.04
C LYS A 63 -6.90 7.20 -8.38
N PRO A 64 -7.66 7.57 -9.44
CA PRO A 64 -7.09 7.77 -10.77
C PRO A 64 -6.19 9.00 -10.87
N GLN A 65 -6.37 10.00 -10.01
CA GLN A 65 -5.54 11.21 -9.98
C GLN A 65 -4.12 10.95 -9.44
N GLY A 66 -3.84 9.75 -8.94
CA GLY A 66 -2.51 9.37 -8.47
C GLY A 66 -2.14 9.99 -7.13
N CYS A 67 -0.82 10.05 -6.88
CA CYS A 67 -0.24 10.68 -5.70
C CYS A 67 0.13 12.11 -6.11
N ALA A 68 -0.62 13.10 -5.64
CA ALA A 68 -0.35 14.53 -5.85
C ALA A 68 -0.08 15.17 -4.50
#